data_AF-A0A1I9GB76-F1
#
_entry.id   AF-A0A1I9GB76-F1
#
_cell.length_a   1.000
_cell.length_b   1.000
_cell.length_c   1.000
_cell.angle_alpha   90.00
_cell.angle_beta   90.00
_cell.angle_gamma   90.00
#
_symmetry.space_group_name_H-M   'P 1'
#
loop_
_entity.id
_entity.type
_entity.pdbx_description
1 polymer ?
#
loop_
_entity_poly.entity_id
_entity_poly.type
_entity_poly.pdbx_seq_one_letter_code
_entity_poly.pdbx_strand_id
1 'polypeptide(L)'
;KTTISTSMATTFNTPTINQTLLITDLTKTSIAVEFTTVKLLDEDDKQLFCDMITERDIDWPQTEFGMMARVSCPIGSTGYAEWTCGSNGQWESDGPDLSRCISTWSKALLMDAEEADGSLDRLEFLNEIQQRTRREIVNWG
;
A
#
# COMPACT_ATOMS: atom_id res chain seq x y z
N LYS A 1 40.71 2.63 -31.62
CA LYS A 1 39.53 1.75 -31.70
C LYS A 1 38.34 2.59 -31.24
N THR A 2 37.62 3.17 -32.18
CA THR A 2 36.63 4.23 -31.95
C THR A 2 35.25 3.59 -31.87
N THR A 3 34.58 3.66 -30.72
CA THR A 3 33.24 3.10 -30.51
C THR A 3 32.21 4.20 -30.72
N ILE A 4 31.55 4.18 -31.88
CA ILE A 4 30.42 5.05 -32.20
C ILE A 4 29.17 4.40 -31.59
N SER A 5 28.50 5.13 -30.69
CA SER A 5 27.24 4.70 -30.07
C SER A 5 26.08 5.26 -30.87
N THR A 6 25.43 4.42 -31.67
CA THR A 6 24.29 4.79 -32.52
C THR A 6 22.99 4.61 -31.73
N SER A 7 22.24 5.69 -31.55
CA SER A 7 20.92 5.70 -30.91
C SER A 7 19.83 5.34 -31.94
N MET A 8 18.98 4.36 -31.64
CA MET A 8 17.83 4.01 -32.47
C MET A 8 16.59 4.78 -31.99
N ALA A 9 15.99 5.59 -32.87
CA ALA A 9 14.70 6.24 -32.66
C ALA A 9 13.60 5.41 -33.36
N THR A 10 12.61 4.93 -32.60
CA THR A 10 11.45 4.20 -33.11
C THR A 10 10.30 5.14 -33.40
N THR A 11 9.96 5.27 -34.69
CA THR A 11 8.81 6.04 -35.19
C THR A 11 7.53 5.21 -35.06
N PHE A 12 6.53 5.71 -34.32
CA PHE A 12 5.20 5.11 -34.26
C PHE A 12 4.27 5.84 -35.24
N ASN A 13 3.93 5.18 -36.34
CA ASN A 13 2.97 5.70 -37.32
C ASN A 13 1.55 5.34 -36.88
N THR A 14 0.79 6.30 -36.34
CA THR A 14 -0.64 6.13 -36.04
C THR A 14 -1.52 6.66 -37.18
N PRO A 15 -2.53 5.90 -37.65
CA PRO A 15 -3.40 6.32 -38.75
C PRO A 15 -4.39 7.41 -38.33
N THR A 16 -4.51 8.42 -39.19
CA THR A 16 -5.43 9.56 -39.15
C THR A 16 -6.88 9.13 -39.40
N ILE A 17 -7.76 9.31 -38.41
CA ILE A 17 -9.22 9.25 -38.61
C ILE A 17 -9.71 10.68 -38.84
N ASN A 18 -9.98 11.01 -40.10
CA ASN A 18 -10.72 12.21 -40.48
C ASN A 18 -12.22 11.95 -40.30
N GLN A 19 -12.82 12.51 -39.26
CA GLN A 19 -14.27 12.64 -39.17
C GLN A 19 -14.64 14.10 -38.90
N THR A 20 -15.14 14.74 -39.95
CA THR A 20 -15.68 16.09 -39.95
C THR A 20 -17.05 16.05 -39.29
N LEU A 21 -17.15 16.43 -38.02
CA LEU A 21 -18.44 16.75 -37.39
C LEU A 21 -18.64 18.26 -37.45
N LEU A 22 -19.51 18.68 -38.36
CA LEU A 22 -20.01 20.04 -38.47
C LEU A 22 -20.93 20.31 -37.26
N ILE A 23 -20.44 21.05 -36.29
CA ILE A 23 -21.29 21.72 -35.30
C ILE A 23 -21.00 23.21 -35.43
N THR A 24 -21.69 23.83 -36.38
CA THR A 24 -21.99 25.25 -36.33
C THR A 24 -23.00 25.46 -35.22
N ASP A 25 -22.60 26.09 -34.12
CA ASP A 25 -23.39 27.21 -33.59
C ASP A 25 -22.58 28.03 -32.58
N LEU A 26 -22.36 29.30 -32.94
CA LEU A 26 -21.94 30.34 -32.02
C LEU A 26 -23.12 30.64 -31.08
N THR A 27 -22.92 30.61 -29.77
CA THR A 27 -23.33 31.71 -28.87
C THR A 27 -22.74 31.51 -27.48
N LYS A 28 -21.71 32.30 -27.21
CA LYS A 28 -21.27 32.68 -25.87
C LYS A 28 -22.45 33.35 -25.15
N THR A 29 -23.08 32.64 -24.22
CA THR A 29 -24.00 33.25 -23.25
C THR A 29 -23.68 32.68 -21.87
N SER A 30 -23.09 33.53 -21.04
CA SER A 30 -22.84 33.32 -19.61
C SER A 30 -24.18 33.30 -18.87
N ILE A 31 -24.58 32.13 -18.36
CA ILE A 31 -25.56 32.04 -17.27
C ILE A 31 -24.99 31.03 -16.28
N ALA A 32 -24.60 31.53 -15.11
CA ALA A 32 -24.22 30.73 -13.97
C ALA A 32 -25.46 29.92 -13.54
N VAL A 33 -25.47 28.64 -13.88
CA VAL A 33 -26.43 27.69 -13.31
C VAL A 33 -25.87 27.33 -11.94
N GLU A 34 -26.45 27.89 -10.89
CA GLU A 34 -26.29 27.40 -9.53
C GLU A 34 -26.76 25.94 -9.52
N PHE A 35 -25.79 25.03 -9.57
CA PHE A 35 -26.01 23.62 -9.32
C PHE A 35 -26.31 23.49 -7.82
N THR A 36 -27.58 23.70 -7.47
CA THR A 36 -28.10 23.36 -6.16
C THR A 36 -28.09 21.84 -6.11
N THR A 37 -26.97 21.26 -5.66
CA THR A 37 -26.86 19.82 -5.42
C THR A 37 -27.80 19.48 -4.28
N VAL A 38 -29.03 19.11 -4.63
CA VAL A 38 -29.95 18.43 -3.73
C VAL A 38 -29.28 17.12 -3.37
N LYS A 39 -28.70 17.04 -2.18
CA LYS A 39 -28.27 15.76 -1.58
C LYS A 39 -29.54 14.93 -1.35
N LEU A 40 -29.89 14.13 -2.34
CA LEU A 40 -30.78 13.00 -2.15
C LEU A 40 -29.99 12.01 -1.29
N LEU A 41 -30.56 11.67 -0.14
CA LEU A 41 -30.08 10.60 0.73
C LEU A 41 -30.39 9.28 0.01
N ASP A 42 -29.52 8.90 -0.91
CA ASP A 42 -29.53 7.56 -1.48
C ASP A 42 -28.67 6.67 -0.58
N GLU A 43 -29.33 5.91 0.29
CA GLU A 43 -28.74 4.74 0.94
C GLU A 43 -28.51 3.63 -0.12
N ASP A 44 -27.45 3.74 -0.91
CA ASP A 44 -26.65 2.61 -1.45
C ASP A 44 -25.35 3.17 -2.08
N ASP A 45 -24.65 4.07 -1.37
CA ASP A 45 -23.26 4.40 -1.71
C ASP A 45 -22.40 3.19 -1.33
N LYS A 46 -22.38 2.16 -2.19
CA LYS A 46 -21.38 1.11 -2.12
C LYS A 46 -20.04 1.78 -2.35
N GLN A 47 -19.31 1.97 -1.28
CA GLN A 47 -17.97 2.50 -1.36
C GLN A 47 -17.13 1.54 -2.22
N LEU A 48 -16.71 2.03 -3.38
CA LEU A 48 -16.01 1.21 -4.36
C LEU A 48 -14.54 1.00 -3.98
N PHE A 49 -14.04 1.76 -3.00
CA PHE A 49 -12.65 1.73 -2.58
C PHE A 49 -12.54 1.90 -1.07
N CYS A 50 -11.70 1.09 -0.45
CA CYS A 50 -11.20 1.37 0.89
C CYS A 50 -10.27 2.58 0.84
N ASP A 51 -10.48 3.51 1.77
CA ASP A 51 -9.69 4.74 1.84
C ASP A 51 -8.24 4.47 2.27
N MET A 52 -7.34 5.37 1.84
CA MET A 52 -5.94 5.34 2.26
C MET A 52 -5.87 5.61 3.76
N ILE A 53 -5.20 4.74 4.51
CA ILE A 53 -5.08 4.83 5.97
C ILE A 53 -3.70 4.37 6.42
N THR A 54 -3.18 4.98 7.49
CA THR A 54 -1.99 4.48 8.17
C THR A 54 -2.43 3.59 9.33
N GLU A 55 -2.07 2.31 9.29
CA GLU A 55 -2.43 1.32 10.31
C GLU A 55 -1.26 0.35 10.48
N ARG A 56 -0.91 0.01 11.73
CA ARG A 56 0.29 -0.80 12.07
C ARG A 56 1.62 -0.27 11.50
N ASP A 57 1.82 1.05 11.53
CA ASP A 57 3.00 1.73 10.96
C ASP A 57 3.20 1.48 9.45
N ILE A 58 2.11 1.21 8.74
CA ILE A 58 2.08 0.99 7.30
C ILE A 58 1.05 1.92 6.68
N ASP A 59 1.44 2.60 5.60
CA ASP A 59 0.53 3.38 4.76
C ASP A 59 -0.15 2.46 3.75
N TRP A 60 -1.42 2.15 4.01
CA TRP A 60 -2.25 1.31 3.16
C TRP A 60 -2.82 2.14 2.01
N PRO A 61 -2.55 1.78 0.75
CA PRO A 61 -3.04 2.54 -0.40
C PRO A 61 -4.54 2.37 -0.56
N GLN A 62 -5.18 3.35 -1.21
CA GLN A 62 -6.56 3.20 -1.65
C GLN A 62 -6.70 1.93 -2.51
N THR A 63 -7.65 1.07 -2.16
CA THR A 63 -7.78 -0.28 -2.73
C THR A 63 -9.23 -0.54 -3.09
N GLU A 64 -9.49 -1.08 -4.28
CA GLU A 64 -10.85 -1.38 -4.77
C GLU A 64 -11.54 -2.44 -3.90
N PHE A 65 -12.86 -2.35 -3.76
CA PHE A 65 -13.65 -3.31 -3.00
C PHE A 65 -13.43 -4.75 -3.51
N GLY A 66 -13.32 -5.69 -2.59
CA GLY A 66 -13.01 -7.09 -2.89
C GLY A 66 -11.56 -7.36 -3.32
N MET A 67 -10.71 -6.35 -3.46
CA MET A 67 -9.28 -6.52 -3.72
C MET A 67 -8.46 -6.57 -2.43
N MET A 68 -7.23 -7.07 -2.56
CA MET A 68 -6.26 -7.15 -1.47
C MET A 68 -5.09 -6.20 -1.76
N ALA A 69 -4.81 -5.33 -0.80
CA ALA A 69 -3.60 -4.53 -0.79
C ALA A 69 -2.43 -5.37 -0.30
N ARG A 70 -1.30 -5.30 -1.00
CA ARG A 70 -0.03 -5.87 -0.57
C ARG A 70 1.04 -4.78 -0.55
N VAL A 71 1.68 -4.62 0.59
CA VAL A 71 2.64 -3.55 0.86
C VAL A 71 3.87 -4.12 1.58
N SER A 72 5.00 -3.42 1.52
CA SER A 72 6.18 -3.83 2.29
C SER A 72 5.92 -3.76 3.79
N CYS A 73 6.53 -4.67 4.55
CA CYS A 73 6.51 -4.61 6.01
C CYS A 73 7.07 -3.29 6.55
N PRO A 74 6.70 -2.90 7.78
CA PRO A 74 7.14 -1.66 8.39
C PRO A 74 8.65 -1.65 8.62
N ILE A 75 9.18 -0.46 8.91
CA ILE A 75 10.61 -0.23 9.15
C ILE A 75 11.11 -1.19 10.24
N GLY A 76 12.26 -1.81 10.01
CA GLY A 76 12.86 -2.77 10.95
C GLY A 76 12.34 -4.20 10.80
N SER A 77 11.43 -4.46 9.86
CA SER A 77 10.99 -5.79 9.46
C SER A 77 11.25 -6.05 7.97
N THR A 78 11.16 -7.31 7.57
CA THR A 78 11.34 -7.78 6.18
C THR A 78 10.17 -8.66 5.78
N GLY A 79 9.79 -8.63 4.49
CA GLY A 79 8.62 -9.32 3.96
C GLY A 79 7.58 -8.37 3.39
N TYR A 80 6.31 -8.80 3.39
CA TYR A 80 5.16 -7.99 2.98
C TYR A 80 3.98 -8.19 3.93
N ALA A 81 3.12 -7.19 4.02
CA ALA A 81 1.85 -7.24 4.73
C ALA A 81 0.70 -7.22 3.73
N GLU A 82 -0.44 -7.80 4.11
CA GLU A 82 -1.63 -7.88 3.26
C GLU A 82 -2.87 -7.39 4.01
N TRP A 83 -3.76 -6.66 3.35
CA TRP A 83 -5.05 -6.28 3.92
C TRP A 83 -6.13 -6.32 2.85
N THR A 84 -7.25 -6.94 3.19
CA THR A 84 -8.37 -7.10 2.26
C THR A 84 -9.32 -5.92 2.39
N CYS A 85 -9.68 -5.34 1.25
CA CYS A 85 -10.78 -4.41 1.15
C CYS A 85 -12.09 -5.18 0.99
N GLY A 86 -12.99 -5.05 1.95
CA GLY A 86 -14.27 -5.74 1.96
C GLY A 86 -15.20 -5.28 0.83
N SER A 87 -16.23 -6.07 0.56
CA SER A 87 -17.22 -5.77 -0.49
C SER A 87 -18.08 -4.52 -0.22
N ASN A 88 -18.04 -4.02 1.02
CA ASN A 88 -18.68 -2.79 1.47
C ASN A 88 -17.78 -1.55 1.29
N GLY A 89 -16.58 -1.70 0.72
CA GLY A 89 -15.60 -0.61 0.60
C GLY A 89 -14.96 -0.21 1.91
N GLN A 90 -14.99 -1.08 2.91
CA GLN A 90 -14.30 -0.89 4.17
C GLN A 90 -13.24 -1.97 4.33
N TRP A 91 -12.12 -1.60 4.95
CA TRP A 91 -11.10 -2.57 5.30
C TRP A 91 -11.66 -3.65 6.22
N GLU A 92 -11.23 -4.89 6.04
CA GLU A 92 -11.67 -6.01 6.88
C GLU A 92 -11.36 -5.75 8.36
N SER A 93 -12.33 -6.03 9.23
CA SER A 93 -12.27 -5.72 10.67
C SER A 93 -11.22 -6.55 11.42
N ASP A 94 -10.81 -7.69 10.85
CA ASP A 94 -9.72 -8.51 11.39
C ASP A 94 -8.36 -7.80 11.32
N GLY A 95 -8.27 -6.73 10.54
CA GLY A 95 -7.08 -5.92 10.35
C GLY A 95 -6.10 -6.51 9.32
N PRO A 96 -4.94 -5.88 9.16
CA PRO A 96 -3.93 -6.34 8.22
C PRO A 96 -3.22 -7.61 8.71
N ASP A 97 -2.96 -8.53 7.78
CA ASP A 97 -2.12 -9.71 7.99
C ASP A 97 -0.63 -9.34 7.91
N LEU A 98 0.04 -9.46 9.07
CA LEU A 98 1.47 -9.23 9.26
C LEU A 98 2.25 -10.54 9.45
N SER A 99 1.64 -11.71 9.28
CA SER A 99 2.26 -13.02 9.51
C SER A 99 3.52 -13.26 8.68
N ARG A 100 3.66 -12.53 7.57
CA ARG A 100 4.81 -12.58 6.66
C ARG A 100 5.86 -11.51 6.96
N CYS A 101 5.65 -10.69 7.98
CA CYS A 101 6.64 -9.75 8.48
C CYS A 101 7.54 -10.41 9.52
N ILE A 102 8.84 -10.42 9.23
CA ILE A 102 9.88 -10.91 10.13
C ILE A 102 10.73 -9.74 10.59
N SER A 103 10.71 -9.47 11.90
CA SER A 103 11.54 -8.44 12.50
C SER A 103 13.03 -8.74 12.31
N THR A 104 13.82 -7.71 12.10
CA THR A 104 15.28 -7.84 11.96
C THR A 104 15.93 -8.42 13.22
N TRP A 105 15.41 -8.08 14.40
CA TRP A 105 15.93 -8.56 15.68
C TRP A 105 15.56 -10.03 15.95
N SER A 106 14.35 -10.48 15.56
CA SER A 106 13.99 -11.90 15.69
C SER A 106 14.80 -12.77 14.74
N LYS A 107 15.13 -12.26 13.56
CA LYS A 107 16.09 -12.90 12.65
C LYS A 107 17.49 -13.02 13.26
N ALA A 108 17.99 -11.97 13.91
CA ALA A 108 19.26 -12.01 14.62
C ALA A 108 19.25 -13.04 15.75
N LEU A 109 18.18 -13.11 16.55
CA LEU A 109 18.06 -14.09 17.63
C LEU A 109 18.12 -15.54 17.14
N LEU A 110 17.60 -15.85 15.94
CA LEU A 110 17.73 -17.19 15.37
C LEU A 110 19.19 -17.54 15.11
N MET A 111 20.00 -16.57 14.69
CA MET A 111 21.44 -16.75 14.49
C MET A 111 22.17 -16.90 15.83
N ASP A 112 21.84 -16.04 16.80
CA ASP A 112 22.45 -16.09 18.14
C ASP A 112 22.13 -17.41 18.87
N ALA A 113 20.94 -17.97 18.63
CA ALA A 113 20.53 -19.27 19.17
C ALA A 113 21.39 -20.44 18.64
N GLU A 114 21.92 -20.33 17.42
CA GLU A 114 22.80 -21.36 16.85
C GLU A 114 24.22 -21.31 17.46
N GLU A 115 24.63 -20.15 17.97
CA GLU A 115 25.94 -19.92 18.58
C GLU A 115 25.96 -20.20 20.10
N ALA A 116 24.81 -20.16 20.76
CA ALA A 116 24.71 -20.38 22.21
C ALA A 116 25.02 -21.83 22.63
N ASP A 117 26.28 -22.12 22.96
CA ASP A 117 26.75 -23.46 23.36
C ASP A 117 26.82 -23.67 24.89
N GLY A 118 26.83 -22.60 25.68
CA GLY A 118 27.01 -22.61 27.14
C GLY A 118 25.75 -22.28 27.97
N SER A 119 25.75 -22.72 29.24
CA SER A 119 24.66 -22.41 30.18
C SER A 119 24.58 -20.94 30.57
N LEU A 120 25.70 -20.21 30.54
CA LEU A 120 25.74 -18.78 30.82
C LEU A 120 25.25 -17.99 29.60
N ASP A 121 25.74 -18.33 28.41
CA ASP A 121 25.35 -17.69 27.14
C ASP A 121 23.85 -17.87 26.88
N ARG A 122 23.30 -19.05 27.22
CA ARG A 122 21.85 -19.28 27.14
C ARG A 122 21.05 -18.40 28.10
N LEU A 123 21.57 -18.08 29.29
CA LEU A 123 20.87 -17.17 30.23
C LEU A 123 20.92 -15.72 29.74
N GLU A 124 22.05 -15.30 29.17
CA GLU A 124 22.19 -13.97 28.57
C GLU A 124 21.25 -13.80 27.38
N PHE A 125 21.22 -14.80 26.49
CA PHE A 125 20.30 -14.85 25.35
C PHE A 125 18.83 -14.73 25.79
N LEU A 126 18.41 -15.45 26.84
CA LEU A 126 17.04 -15.35 27.35
C LEU A 126 16.72 -13.97 27.93
N ASN A 127 17.67 -13.34 28.63
CA ASN A 127 17.51 -11.98 29.14
C ASN A 127 17.37 -10.96 28.00
N GLU A 128 18.15 -11.12 26.93
CA GLU A 128 18.04 -10.29 25.74
C GLU A 128 16.66 -10.39 25.08
N ILE A 129 16.13 -11.61 24.92
CA ILE A 129 14.77 -11.83 24.41
C ILE A 129 13.76 -11.05 25.27
N GLN A 130 13.81 -11.22 26.59
CA GLN A 130 12.89 -10.55 27.50
C GLN A 130 12.93 -9.02 27.37
N GLN A 131 14.12 -8.43 27.24
CA GLN A 131 14.28 -6.98 27.08
C GLN A 131 13.75 -6.48 25.73
N ARG A 132 13.96 -7.23 24.64
CA ARG A 132 13.46 -6.87 23.32
C ARG A 132 11.93 -6.97 23.26
N THR A 133 11.33 -8.05 23.76
CA THR A 133 9.87 -8.20 23.83
C THR A 133 9.21 -7.10 24.67
N ARG A 134 9.81 -6.70 25.80
CA ARG A 134 9.30 -5.60 26.62
C ARG A 134 9.26 -4.28 25.85
N ARG A 135 10.29 -3.98 25.04
CA ARG A 135 10.34 -2.75 24.24
C ARG A 135 9.27 -2.73 23.15
N GLU A 136 9.00 -3.86 22.51
CA GLU A 136 7.94 -3.92 21.49
C GLU A 136 6.56 -3.65 22.09
N ILE A 137 6.22 -4.25 23.23
CA ILE A 137 4.93 -4.03 23.90
C ILE A 137 4.69 -2.54 24.21
N VAL A 138 5.75 -1.81 24.56
CA VAL A 138 5.66 -0.37 24.86
C VAL A 138 5.47 0.49 23.59
N ASN A 139 5.90 0.02 22.43
CA ASN A 139 5.77 0.77 21.18
C ASN A 139 4.40 0.58 20.51
N TRP A 140 3.65 -0.47 20.88
CA TRP A 140 2.34 -0.81 20.30
C TRP A 140 1.14 -0.49 21.22
N GLY A 141 1.36 0.16 22.36
CA GLY A 141 0.33 0.52 23.35
C GLY A 141 0.27 2.03 23.59
#